data_AF-A0A8C8EM14-F1
#
_entry.id   AF-A0A8C8EM14-F1
#
_cell.length_a   1.000
_cell.length_b   1.000
_cell.length_c   1.000
_cell.angle_alpha   90.00
_cell.angle_beta   90.00
_cell.angle_gamma   90.00
#
_symmetry.space_group_name_H-M   'P 1'
#
loop_
_entity.id
_entity.type
_entity.pdbx_description
1 polymer ?
#
loop_
_entity_poly.entity_id
_entity_poly.type
_entity_poly.pdbx_seq_one_letter_code
_entity_poly.pdbx_strand_id
1 'polypeptide(L)'
;MLSLLKTSRIDILGTLRRSCIRITDTFSEVSAVCNKRLDRRRPCITPRRLCSGKRYNVPPSAEFVARVSGIATMGKLPYQETADGLDAAFVGVPIDTGTSNRPGTRFGPRQIRAESAMLRAYNSGTRAAPYESLMVADIGDVNVNVYDLKDTCRRIREAYRTILATGCIPLTMVHLYPVFVRHGPVGLIHVDAHADTSDVVLGEKIGHGTPFRRCVEEGLLDCKRVVQIGLRGTGYSPDAYEWSRAQGFRVVQVEECWFKSLVPLMAAVRTQMGTGPVYLSFDIDALDPAFAPGTGTPEIAGLTSIQGLEIIRGCHGLNLVGCDLVEVSPPYDTTGNTALTAANLLFEMMCVLPKTKYYD
;
A
#
# COMPACT_ATOMS: atom_id res chain seq x y z
N MET A 1 -44.24 -3.79 -67.07
CA MET A 1 -43.99 -4.70 -68.20
C MET A 1 -44.12 -6.13 -67.69
N LEU A 2 -44.84 -6.94 -68.43
CA LEU A 2 -45.39 -8.26 -68.10
C LEU A 2 -44.40 -9.31 -67.53
N SER A 3 -44.91 -10.08 -66.56
CA SER A 3 -44.97 -11.55 -66.52
C SER A 3 -43.84 -12.37 -67.19
N LEU A 4 -43.18 -13.22 -66.41
CA LEU A 4 -43.05 -14.65 -66.74
C LEU A 4 -42.82 -15.52 -65.49
N LEU A 5 -43.47 -16.68 -65.55
CA LEU A 5 -43.83 -17.63 -64.51
C LEU A 5 -42.91 -18.87 -64.52
N LYS A 6 -42.90 -19.59 -63.37
CA LYS A 6 -42.66 -21.06 -63.19
C LYS A 6 -41.19 -21.49 -63.39
N THR A 7 -40.56 -22.38 -62.62
CA THR A 7 -40.91 -23.57 -61.80
C THR A 7 -39.59 -23.91 -61.05
N SER A 8 -39.50 -24.47 -59.85
CA SER A 8 -39.97 -25.77 -59.39
C SER A 8 -39.78 -25.90 -57.87
N ARG A 9 -40.72 -26.61 -57.22
CA ARG A 9 -40.72 -26.98 -55.81
C ARG A 9 -39.80 -28.18 -55.58
N ILE A 10 -38.99 -28.15 -54.53
CA ILE A 10 -38.52 -29.35 -53.82
C ILE A 10 -38.78 -29.14 -52.32
N ASP A 11 -39.59 -30.04 -51.77
CA ASP A 11 -40.00 -30.13 -50.37
C ASP A 11 -38.79 -30.37 -49.44
N ILE A 12 -38.52 -29.42 -48.54
CA ILE A 12 -37.66 -29.61 -47.35
C ILE A 12 -38.45 -29.25 -46.08
N LEU A 13 -39.70 -29.70 -45.99
CA LEU A 13 -40.48 -29.65 -44.75
C LEU A 13 -40.89 -31.04 -44.21
N GLY A 14 -40.44 -32.12 -44.86
CA GLY A 14 -40.70 -33.50 -44.44
C GLY A 14 -39.67 -34.11 -43.48
N THR A 15 -38.45 -33.56 -43.39
CA THR A 15 -37.32 -34.26 -42.74
C THR A 15 -36.93 -33.69 -41.37
N LEU A 16 -37.46 -32.54 -40.95
CA LEU A 16 -37.15 -31.93 -39.65
C LEU A 16 -38.22 -32.13 -38.57
N ARG A 17 -39.33 -32.81 -38.89
CA ARG A 17 -40.42 -33.09 -37.92
C ARG A 17 -40.40 -34.51 -37.31
N ARG A 18 -39.42 -35.36 -37.65
CA ARG A 18 -39.27 -36.69 -37.04
C ARG A 18 -38.13 -36.80 -36.01
N SER A 19 -37.32 -35.75 -35.84
CA SER A 19 -36.21 -35.74 -34.88
C SER A 19 -36.51 -34.95 -33.58
N CYS A 20 -37.68 -34.30 -33.49
CA CYS A 20 -38.04 -33.46 -32.34
C CYS A 20 -39.08 -34.10 -31.39
N ILE A 21 -39.43 -35.39 -31.59
CA ILE A 21 -40.45 -36.10 -30.79
C ILE A 21 -39.84 -37.28 -29.99
N ARG A 22 -38.51 -37.31 -29.79
CA ARG A 22 -37.85 -38.32 -28.94
C ARG A 22 -36.82 -37.76 -27.94
N ILE A 23 -37.01 -36.53 -27.48
CA ILE A 23 -36.19 -35.94 -26.39
C ILE A 23 -37.08 -35.19 -25.40
N THR A 24 -38.21 -35.79 -25.02
CA THR A 24 -39.04 -35.28 -23.91
C THR A 24 -39.49 -36.35 -22.92
N ASP A 25 -39.25 -37.65 -23.19
CA ASP A 25 -39.73 -38.75 -22.33
C ASP A 25 -38.62 -39.48 -21.55
N THR A 26 -37.44 -38.87 -21.36
CA THR A 26 -36.35 -39.44 -20.55
C THR A 26 -35.89 -38.55 -19.39
N PHE A 27 -36.58 -37.43 -19.13
CA PHE A 27 -36.25 -36.54 -18.00
C PHE A 27 -37.17 -36.67 -16.78
N SER A 28 -38.22 -37.49 -16.86
CA SER A 28 -39.18 -37.69 -15.75
C SER A 28 -38.89 -38.90 -14.85
N GLU A 29 -38.01 -39.84 -15.23
CA GLU A 29 -37.74 -41.05 -14.42
C GLU A 29 -36.39 -41.06 -13.69
N VAL A 30 -35.49 -40.10 -13.93
CA VAL A 30 -34.23 -39.97 -13.16
C VAL A 30 -34.41 -39.09 -11.90
N SER A 31 -35.53 -38.37 -11.79
CA SER A 31 -35.82 -37.48 -10.65
C SER A 31 -36.45 -38.18 -9.44
N ALA A 32 -36.84 -39.46 -9.56
CA ALA A 32 -37.56 -40.19 -8.50
C ALA A 32 -36.71 -41.17 -7.68
N VAL A 33 -35.44 -41.41 -8.04
CA VAL A 33 -34.57 -42.37 -7.33
C VAL A 33 -33.50 -41.70 -6.44
N CYS A 34 -33.34 -40.38 -6.51
CA CYS A 34 -32.37 -39.64 -5.70
C CYS A 34 -32.99 -38.88 -4.50
N ASN A 35 -34.09 -39.39 -3.93
CA ASN A 35 -34.80 -38.72 -2.82
C ASN A 35 -35.00 -39.59 -1.57
N LYS A 36 -34.14 -40.57 -1.34
CA LYS A 36 -34.04 -41.31 -0.08
C LYS A 36 -32.59 -41.59 0.29
N ARG A 37 -31.91 -40.57 0.84
CA ARG A 37 -30.79 -40.62 1.82
C ARG A 37 -30.06 -39.27 1.83
N LEU A 38 -30.73 -38.23 2.30
CA LEU A 38 -30.04 -37.04 2.80
C LEU A 38 -30.01 -37.13 4.31
N ASP A 39 -28.96 -37.79 4.81
CA ASP A 39 -28.55 -37.76 6.20
C ASP A 39 -28.31 -36.30 6.61
N ARG A 40 -29.17 -35.79 7.48
CA ARG A 40 -29.12 -34.43 8.04
C ARG A 40 -28.02 -34.33 9.10
N ARG A 41 -26.75 -34.49 8.71
CA ARG A 41 -25.58 -34.24 9.57
C ARG A 41 -24.32 -33.79 8.81
N ARG A 42 -24.45 -32.89 7.84
CA ARG A 42 -23.26 -32.18 7.30
C ARG A 42 -23.30 -30.72 7.75
N PRO A 43 -22.34 -30.27 8.58
CA PRO A 43 -22.24 -28.87 8.93
C PRO A 43 -22.01 -28.06 7.66
N CYS A 44 -22.73 -26.95 7.52
CA CYS A 44 -22.41 -25.91 6.56
C CYS A 44 -20.97 -25.46 6.83
N ILE A 45 -20.04 -25.86 5.97
CA ILE A 45 -18.65 -25.40 6.04
C ILE A 45 -18.66 -23.98 5.47
N THR A 46 -19.04 -23.01 6.30
CA THR A 46 -18.44 -21.69 6.21
C THR A 46 -16.92 -21.91 6.34
N PRO A 47 -16.06 -21.28 5.54
CA PRO A 47 -14.63 -21.39 5.71
C PRO A 47 -14.24 -20.67 7.01
N ARG A 48 -14.50 -21.31 8.15
CA ARG A 48 -13.89 -20.95 9.43
C ARG A 48 -12.46 -21.43 9.36
N ARG A 49 -11.54 -20.50 9.66
CA ARG A 49 -10.12 -20.72 9.99
C ARG A 49 -9.79 -22.22 10.16
N LEU A 50 -9.17 -22.80 9.14
CA LEU A 50 -8.16 -23.81 9.43
C LEU A 50 -7.05 -23.04 10.13
N CYS A 51 -7.11 -23.00 11.46
CA CYS A 51 -6.02 -22.51 12.29
C CYS A 51 -4.80 -23.34 11.90
N SER A 52 -3.94 -22.80 11.03
CA SER A 52 -2.56 -23.26 11.04
C SER A 52 -2.12 -23.16 12.49
N GLY A 53 -1.54 -24.20 13.08
CA GLY A 53 -1.08 -24.18 14.48
C GLY A 53 0.01 -23.13 14.78
N LYS A 54 0.20 -22.15 13.90
CA LYS A 54 1.09 -21.01 14.01
C LYS A 54 0.44 -19.93 14.84
N ARG A 55 1.23 -19.37 15.76
CA ARG A 55 0.83 -18.27 16.65
C ARG A 55 0.56 -16.95 15.93
N TYR A 56 1.16 -16.75 14.76
CA TYR A 56 1.12 -15.51 13.98
C TYR A 56 0.44 -15.71 12.63
N ASN A 57 -0.07 -14.62 12.05
CA ASN A 57 -0.54 -14.61 10.67
C ASN A 57 0.66 -14.73 9.72
N VAL A 58 0.66 -15.75 8.88
CA VAL A 58 1.72 -16.00 7.90
C VAL A 58 1.07 -16.08 6.51
N PRO A 59 1.65 -15.44 5.48
CA PRO A 59 1.15 -15.57 4.13
C PRO A 59 1.21 -17.03 3.66
N PRO A 60 0.25 -17.49 2.83
CA PRO A 60 0.24 -18.87 2.34
C PRO A 60 1.49 -19.16 1.49
N SER A 61 2.08 -20.36 1.68
CA SER A 61 3.21 -20.80 0.86
C SER A 61 2.77 -21.02 -0.58
N ALA A 62 3.60 -20.56 -1.52
CA ALA A 62 3.40 -20.77 -2.95
C ALA A 62 3.51 -22.25 -3.37
N GLU A 63 4.04 -23.11 -2.49
CA GLU A 63 4.06 -24.57 -2.69
C GLU A 63 2.65 -25.17 -2.70
N PHE A 64 1.70 -24.54 -1.99
CA PHE A 64 0.35 -25.07 -1.80
C PHE A 64 -0.74 -24.17 -2.39
N VAL A 65 -0.49 -22.86 -2.50
CA VAL A 65 -1.46 -21.89 -3.02
C VAL A 65 -0.82 -21.06 -4.12
N ALA A 66 -1.37 -21.14 -5.33
CA ALA A 66 -0.93 -20.28 -6.43
C ALA A 66 -1.03 -18.80 -6.04
N ARG A 67 0.04 -18.03 -6.31
CA ARG A 67 0.12 -16.62 -5.88
C ARG A 67 -0.98 -15.75 -6.48
N VAL A 68 -1.40 -16.06 -7.71
CA VAL A 68 -2.48 -15.41 -8.44
C VAL A 68 -3.89 -15.69 -7.89
N SER A 69 -4.05 -16.65 -6.99
CA SER A 69 -5.37 -17.07 -6.49
C SER A 69 -5.72 -16.46 -5.12
N GLY A 70 -7.01 -16.27 -4.85
CA GLY A 70 -7.52 -15.75 -3.58
C GLY A 70 -7.75 -14.24 -3.61
N ILE A 71 -8.20 -13.70 -2.48
CA ILE A 71 -8.45 -12.27 -2.32
C ILE A 71 -7.11 -11.54 -2.22
N ALA A 72 -6.96 -10.45 -2.98
CA ALA A 72 -5.74 -9.65 -3.03
C ALA A 72 -5.67 -8.66 -1.86
N THR A 73 -5.38 -9.17 -0.66
CA THR A 73 -4.94 -8.39 0.50
C THR A 73 -3.42 -8.19 0.47
N MET A 74 -2.91 -7.24 1.26
CA MET A 74 -1.49 -6.94 1.36
C MET A 74 -0.69 -8.17 1.81
N GLY A 75 0.26 -8.61 0.98
CA GLY A 75 1.07 -9.80 1.18
C GLY A 75 0.26 -11.11 1.23
N LYS A 76 -1.01 -11.12 0.80
CA LYS A 76 -1.96 -12.23 1.01
C LYS A 76 -2.19 -12.57 2.50
N LEU A 77 -2.03 -11.58 3.38
CA LEU A 77 -2.37 -11.72 4.80
C LEU A 77 -3.89 -11.81 5.00
N PRO A 78 -4.36 -12.33 6.15
CA PRO A 78 -5.77 -12.25 6.48
C PRO A 78 -6.27 -10.81 6.49
N TYR A 79 -7.50 -10.60 6.01
CA TYR A 79 -8.24 -9.38 6.27
C TYR A 79 -8.77 -9.40 7.70
N GLN A 80 -8.64 -8.28 8.42
CA GLN A 80 -9.23 -8.08 9.74
C GLN A 80 -9.91 -6.71 9.79
N GLU A 81 -11.10 -6.62 10.38
CA GLU A 81 -11.85 -5.36 10.39
C GLU A 81 -11.27 -4.29 11.34
N THR A 82 -10.58 -4.71 12.40
CA THR A 82 -9.98 -3.81 13.40
C THR A 82 -8.50 -4.12 13.64
N ALA A 83 -7.79 -3.18 14.27
CA ALA A 83 -6.39 -3.35 14.66
C ALA A 83 -6.20 -4.10 15.99
N ASP A 84 -7.25 -4.69 16.56
CA ASP A 84 -7.19 -5.33 17.87
C ASP A 84 -6.32 -6.59 17.85
N GLY A 85 -5.39 -6.67 18.81
CA GLY A 85 -4.48 -7.81 18.95
C GLY A 85 -3.39 -7.89 17.88
N LEU A 86 -3.26 -6.89 17.00
CA LEU A 86 -2.18 -6.77 16.02
C LEU A 86 -1.01 -5.97 16.61
N ASP A 87 0.22 -6.40 16.33
CA ASP A 87 1.41 -5.61 16.59
C ASP A 87 1.60 -4.54 15.50
N ALA A 88 1.25 -4.87 14.25
CA ALA A 88 1.27 -3.96 13.12
C ALA A 88 0.15 -4.28 12.12
N ALA A 89 -0.27 -3.30 11.31
CA ALA A 89 -1.33 -3.49 10.33
C ALA A 89 -1.07 -2.70 9.06
N PHE A 90 -1.37 -3.31 7.91
CA PHE A 90 -1.42 -2.61 6.64
C PHE A 90 -2.76 -1.89 6.48
N VAL A 91 -2.72 -0.62 6.14
CA VAL A 91 -3.91 0.23 5.97
C VAL A 91 -3.78 1.07 4.70
N GLY A 92 -4.81 1.09 3.85
CA GLY A 92 -4.84 1.96 2.68
C GLY A 92 -5.63 3.25 2.92
N VAL A 93 -5.21 4.34 2.28
CA VAL A 93 -5.94 5.62 2.27
C VAL A 93 -6.12 6.10 0.83
N PRO A 94 -7.15 5.61 0.10
CA PRO A 94 -7.28 5.81 -1.35
C PRO A 94 -7.81 7.22 -1.69
N ILE A 95 -6.97 8.26 -1.56
CA ILE A 95 -7.30 9.67 -1.85
C ILE A 95 -6.18 10.34 -2.65
N ASP A 96 -6.55 11.27 -3.55
CA ASP A 96 -5.62 12.10 -4.34
C ASP A 96 -6.20 13.49 -4.66
N THR A 97 -7.28 13.89 -3.98
CA THR A 97 -7.91 15.20 -4.22
C THR A 97 -7.11 16.37 -3.66
N GLY A 98 -6.01 16.09 -2.96
CA GLY A 98 -4.99 17.06 -2.55
C GLY A 98 -3.82 17.20 -3.52
N THR A 99 -3.79 16.43 -4.62
CA THR A 99 -2.73 16.47 -5.63
C THR A 99 -2.88 17.68 -6.56
N SER A 100 -1.77 18.36 -6.87
CA SER A 100 -1.78 19.58 -7.69
C SER A 100 -1.63 19.36 -9.19
N ASN A 101 -1.07 18.23 -9.62
CA ASN A 101 -0.72 17.96 -11.02
C ASN A 101 -1.40 16.69 -11.57
N ARG A 102 -0.71 15.55 -11.54
CA ARG A 102 -1.21 14.28 -12.11
C ARG A 102 -1.93 13.46 -11.04
N PRO A 103 -3.27 13.28 -11.12
CA PRO A 103 -4.01 12.46 -10.16
C PRO A 103 -3.84 10.97 -10.46
N GLY A 104 -4.34 10.11 -9.57
CA GLY A 104 -4.35 8.66 -9.77
C GLY A 104 -3.92 7.85 -8.55
N THR A 105 -3.34 8.50 -7.54
CA THR A 105 -2.82 7.83 -6.34
C THR A 105 -3.91 7.23 -5.46
N ARG A 106 -5.18 7.63 -5.65
CA ARG A 106 -6.35 6.94 -5.06
C ARG A 106 -6.43 5.45 -5.43
N PHE A 107 -5.81 5.02 -6.53
CA PHE A 107 -5.75 3.60 -6.94
C PHE A 107 -4.51 2.87 -6.41
N GLY A 108 -3.54 3.59 -5.82
CA GLY A 108 -2.28 3.06 -5.30
C GLY A 108 -2.47 1.87 -4.35
N PRO A 109 -3.26 1.99 -3.25
CA PRO A 109 -3.43 0.91 -2.28
C PRO A 109 -3.97 -0.38 -2.90
N ARG A 110 -4.80 -0.27 -3.95
CA ARG A 110 -5.33 -1.45 -4.65
C ARG A 110 -4.27 -2.13 -5.50
N GLN A 111 -3.48 -1.37 -6.26
CA GLN A 111 -2.42 -1.93 -7.10
C GLN A 111 -1.28 -2.52 -6.25
N ILE A 112 -0.89 -1.85 -5.17
CA ILE A 112 0.13 -2.35 -4.23
C ILE A 112 -0.29 -3.71 -3.67
N ARG A 113 -1.54 -3.86 -3.22
CA ARG A 113 -2.05 -5.16 -2.74
C ARG A 113 -1.98 -6.23 -3.82
N ALA A 114 -2.35 -5.92 -5.06
CA ALA A 114 -2.27 -6.87 -6.16
C ALA A 114 -0.83 -7.35 -6.42
N GLU A 115 0.13 -6.42 -6.52
CA GLU A 115 1.54 -6.73 -6.79
C GLU A 115 2.27 -7.35 -5.58
N SER A 116 1.74 -7.15 -4.37
CA SER A 116 2.29 -7.74 -3.14
C SER A 116 2.18 -9.28 -3.07
N ALA A 117 1.43 -9.91 -3.98
CA ALA A 117 1.22 -11.36 -4.00
C ALA A 117 2.53 -12.18 -4.17
N MET A 118 3.61 -11.54 -4.64
CA MET A 118 4.94 -12.16 -4.80
C MET A 118 5.81 -12.12 -3.54
N LEU A 119 5.42 -11.36 -2.51
CA LEU A 119 6.15 -11.28 -1.25
C LEU A 119 6.23 -12.66 -0.56
N ARG A 120 7.33 -12.88 0.16
CA ARG A 120 7.61 -14.11 0.89
C ARG A 120 7.73 -13.81 2.39
N ALA A 121 7.78 -14.87 3.19
CA ALA A 121 7.74 -14.75 4.64
C ALA A 121 9.06 -14.24 5.28
N TYR A 122 10.18 -14.39 4.59
CA TYR A 122 11.52 -14.10 5.12
C TYR A 122 12.25 -13.10 4.24
N ASN A 123 12.99 -12.21 4.88
CA ASN A 123 13.96 -11.37 4.20
C ASN A 123 15.29 -12.12 4.10
N SER A 124 15.66 -12.58 2.92
CA SER A 124 16.90 -13.33 2.71
C SER A 124 18.18 -12.48 2.84
N GLY A 125 18.09 -11.16 2.67
CA GLY A 125 19.22 -10.26 2.81
C GLY A 125 19.55 -9.93 4.26
N THR A 126 18.54 -9.55 5.04
CA THR A 126 18.70 -9.17 6.46
C THR A 126 18.47 -10.32 7.44
N ARG A 127 17.96 -11.45 6.96
CA ARG A 127 17.49 -12.59 7.77
C ARG A 127 16.33 -12.27 8.73
N ALA A 128 15.59 -11.19 8.46
CA ALA A 128 14.38 -10.84 9.20
C ALA A 128 13.24 -11.84 8.92
N ALA A 129 12.50 -12.18 9.98
CA ALA A 129 11.35 -13.09 9.97
C ALA A 129 10.14 -12.45 10.68
N PRO A 130 9.55 -11.37 10.12
CA PRO A 130 8.53 -10.57 10.79
C PRO A 130 7.28 -11.38 11.18
N TYR A 131 6.87 -12.34 10.33
CA TYR A 131 5.69 -13.19 10.59
C TYR A 131 5.92 -14.29 11.64
N GLU A 132 7.08 -14.33 12.30
CA GLU A 132 7.35 -15.21 13.45
C GLU A 132 7.40 -14.48 14.79
N SER A 133 7.27 -13.15 14.78
CA SER A 133 7.39 -12.32 15.98
C SER A 133 6.35 -11.21 16.07
N LEU A 134 5.70 -10.87 14.95
CA LEU A 134 4.67 -9.86 14.87
C LEU A 134 3.34 -10.47 14.44
N MET A 135 2.25 -10.10 15.11
CA MET A 135 0.91 -10.34 14.60
C MET A 135 0.54 -9.23 13.61
N VAL A 136 0.43 -9.58 12.32
CA VAL A 136 0.17 -8.61 11.23
C VAL A 136 -1.04 -9.02 10.40
N ALA A 137 -1.87 -8.06 10.00
CA ALA A 137 -2.99 -8.26 9.08
C ALA A 137 -3.16 -7.06 8.14
N ASP A 138 -3.96 -7.23 7.09
CA ASP A 138 -4.48 -6.12 6.29
C ASP A 138 -5.83 -5.70 6.89
N ILE A 139 -5.95 -4.42 7.26
CA ILE A 139 -7.19 -3.88 7.85
C ILE A 139 -8.06 -3.12 6.85
N GLY A 140 -7.77 -3.28 5.55
CA GLY A 140 -8.51 -2.64 4.48
C GLY A 140 -8.16 -1.16 4.34
N ASP A 141 -9.15 -0.39 3.92
CA ASP A 141 -8.98 1.03 3.58
C ASP A 141 -9.76 1.92 4.54
N VAL A 142 -9.19 3.09 4.86
CA VAL A 142 -9.97 4.18 5.46
C VAL A 142 -11.03 4.62 4.44
N ASN A 143 -12.28 4.66 4.86
CA ASN A 143 -13.36 5.18 4.03
C ASN A 143 -13.23 6.70 3.88
N VAL A 144 -12.74 7.15 2.73
CA VAL A 144 -12.48 8.57 2.42
C VAL A 144 -13.67 9.25 1.74
N ASN A 145 -13.69 10.58 1.74
CA ASN A 145 -14.64 11.38 0.98
C ASN A 145 -13.94 12.01 -0.24
N VAL A 146 -14.09 11.38 -1.40
CA VAL A 146 -13.46 11.82 -2.66
C VAL A 146 -13.98 13.15 -3.20
N TYR A 147 -14.95 13.78 -2.53
CA TYR A 147 -15.50 15.09 -2.90
C TYR A 147 -15.14 16.20 -1.91
N ASP A 148 -14.66 15.84 -0.71
CA ASP A 148 -14.31 16.79 0.35
C ASP A 148 -13.01 16.36 1.05
N LEU A 149 -11.96 17.12 0.76
CA LEU A 149 -10.63 16.88 1.32
C LEU A 149 -10.57 17.12 2.84
N LYS A 150 -11.32 18.10 3.35
CA LYS A 150 -11.35 18.45 4.78
C LYS A 150 -12.08 17.37 5.57
N ASP A 151 -13.20 16.88 5.05
CA ASP A 151 -13.89 15.72 5.64
C ASP A 151 -13.01 14.45 5.58
N THR A 152 -12.28 14.23 4.49
CA THR A 152 -11.32 13.13 4.38
C THR A 152 -10.24 13.22 5.46
N CYS A 153 -9.62 14.40 5.66
CA CYS A 153 -8.64 14.60 6.73
C CYS A 153 -9.22 14.27 8.11
N ARG A 154 -10.47 14.68 8.39
CA ARG A 154 -11.17 14.34 9.63
C ARG A 154 -11.34 12.83 9.80
N ARG A 155 -11.81 12.12 8.77
CA ARG A 155 -12.01 10.66 8.79
C ARG A 155 -10.71 9.88 8.98
N ILE A 156 -9.63 10.31 8.33
CA ILE A 156 -8.30 9.73 8.51
C ILE A 156 -7.86 9.88 9.96
N ARG A 157 -7.95 11.08 10.55
CA ARG A 157 -7.58 11.29 11.96
C ARG A 157 -8.41 10.43 12.91
N GLU A 158 -9.70 10.27 12.66
CA GLU A 158 -10.60 9.42 13.45
C GLU A 158 -10.22 7.94 13.35
N ALA A 159 -10.01 7.43 12.14
CA ALA A 159 -9.59 6.04 11.93
C ALA A 159 -8.24 5.74 12.59
N TYR A 160 -7.26 6.62 12.45
CA TYR A 160 -5.93 6.43 13.05
C TYR A 160 -5.96 6.56 14.57
N ARG A 161 -6.83 7.39 15.15
CA ARG A 161 -7.04 7.40 16.60
C ARG A 161 -7.46 6.02 17.12
N THR A 162 -8.40 5.37 16.43
CA THR A 162 -8.84 4.02 16.78
C THR A 162 -7.74 2.98 16.61
N ILE A 163 -7.01 3.01 15.50
CA ILE A 163 -5.88 2.09 15.25
C ILE A 163 -4.79 2.27 16.32
N LEU A 164 -4.35 3.51 16.55
CA LEU A 164 -3.28 3.80 17.50
C LEU A 164 -3.67 3.50 18.94
N ALA A 165 -4.96 3.55 19.29
CA ALA A 165 -5.43 3.19 20.63
C ALA A 165 -5.16 1.71 20.97
N THR A 166 -5.13 0.81 19.99
CA THR A 166 -4.85 -0.62 20.22
C THR A 166 -3.36 -0.91 20.52
N GLY A 167 -2.47 0.04 20.17
CA GLY A 167 -1.01 -0.17 20.22
C GLY A 167 -0.43 -0.77 18.94
N CYS A 168 -1.26 -0.97 17.92
CA CYS A 168 -0.83 -1.39 16.60
C CYS A 168 -0.01 -0.29 15.90
N ILE A 169 1.09 -0.69 15.26
CA ILE A 169 1.91 0.16 14.40
C ILE A 169 1.31 0.17 12.98
N PRO A 170 0.83 1.31 12.45
CA PRO A 170 0.30 1.37 11.09
C PRO A 170 1.42 1.37 10.04
N LEU A 171 1.21 0.58 8.97
CA LEU A 171 1.99 0.55 7.73
C LEU A 171 1.07 1.01 6.59
N THR A 172 1.18 2.27 6.23
CA THR A 172 0.17 2.94 5.42
C THR A 172 0.51 2.98 3.94
N MET A 173 -0.48 2.74 3.08
CA MET A 173 -0.41 3.00 1.64
C MET A 173 -1.19 4.28 1.32
N VAL A 174 -0.48 5.31 0.83
CA VAL A 174 -0.96 6.69 0.57
C VAL A 174 -1.22 7.49 1.84
N HIS A 175 -0.70 8.72 1.92
CA HIS A 175 -0.98 9.59 3.06
C HIS A 175 -0.83 11.08 2.75
N LEU A 176 -1.83 11.85 3.20
CA LEU A 176 -1.89 13.30 3.07
C LEU A 176 -1.56 14.01 4.40
N TYR A 177 -1.56 13.31 5.54
CA TYR A 177 -1.49 13.99 6.85
C TYR A 177 -1.04 13.09 8.02
N PRO A 178 0.27 13.05 8.35
CA PRO A 178 0.84 12.15 9.35
C PRO A 178 0.09 12.20 10.70
N VAL A 179 -0.51 11.09 11.14
CA VAL A 179 -1.27 11.02 12.41
C VAL A 179 -0.44 10.29 13.49
N PHE A 180 0.32 11.03 14.31
CA PHE A 180 1.11 10.44 15.44
C PHE A 180 0.66 10.87 16.83
N VAL A 181 -0.62 11.23 16.98
CA VAL A 181 -1.18 11.91 18.15
C VAL A 181 -0.95 11.17 19.48
N ARG A 182 -0.70 9.84 19.48
CA ARG A 182 -0.46 9.06 20.70
C ARG A 182 0.90 9.31 21.34
N HIS A 183 1.92 9.71 20.58
CA HIS A 183 3.32 9.64 21.03
C HIS A 183 3.93 10.99 21.43
N GLY A 184 3.15 12.07 21.39
CA GLY A 184 3.70 13.44 21.46
C GLY A 184 4.49 13.77 20.18
N PRO A 185 5.36 14.81 20.21
CA PRO A 185 6.21 15.14 19.07
C PRO A 185 7.14 13.98 18.72
N VAL A 186 7.08 13.52 17.47
CA VAL A 186 7.91 12.40 16.98
C VAL A 186 9.09 12.89 16.16
N GLY A 187 10.13 12.05 16.05
CA GLY A 187 11.14 12.23 15.01
C GLY A 187 10.58 11.79 13.66
N LEU A 188 11.11 12.33 12.57
CA LEU A 188 10.68 12.03 11.20
C LEU A 188 11.89 11.75 10.31
N ILE A 189 11.85 10.60 9.66
CA ILE A 189 12.68 10.30 8.50
C ILE A 189 11.77 10.40 7.28
N HIS A 190 12.00 11.43 6.48
CA HIS A 190 11.21 11.73 5.29
C HIS A 190 12.08 11.51 4.04
N VAL A 191 11.68 10.58 3.18
CA VAL A 191 12.40 10.22 1.95
C VAL A 191 11.54 10.65 0.77
N ASP A 192 11.96 11.68 0.05
CA ASP A 192 11.11 12.41 -0.90
C ASP A 192 11.96 13.22 -1.89
N ALA A 193 11.44 13.47 -3.10
CA ALA A 193 11.97 14.47 -4.02
C ALA A 193 11.67 15.90 -3.55
N HIS A 194 10.57 16.12 -2.82
CA HIS A 194 10.05 17.42 -2.42
C HIS A 194 10.08 17.63 -0.91
N ALA A 195 10.05 18.90 -0.51
CA ALA A 195 10.18 19.26 0.89
C ALA A 195 8.85 19.17 1.66
N ASP A 196 7.71 19.20 0.97
CA ASP A 196 6.36 19.06 1.55
C ASP A 196 6.05 19.95 2.76
N THR A 197 6.62 21.14 2.71
CA THR A 197 6.59 22.16 3.75
C THR A 197 6.09 23.51 3.26
N SER A 198 5.40 23.51 2.10
CA SER A 198 4.73 24.71 1.60
C SER A 198 3.68 25.18 2.60
N ASP A 199 3.51 26.50 2.70
CA ASP A 199 2.42 27.04 3.53
C ASP A 199 1.10 26.99 2.75
N VAL A 200 0.91 27.86 1.76
CA VAL A 200 -0.38 27.97 1.05
C VAL A 200 -0.21 27.65 -0.43
N VAL A 201 -1.08 26.81 -0.97
CA VAL A 201 -1.14 26.50 -2.41
C VAL A 201 -2.50 26.95 -2.93
N LEU A 202 -2.52 27.90 -3.86
CA LEU A 202 -3.74 28.47 -4.46
C LEU A 202 -4.81 28.93 -3.44
N GLY A 203 -4.37 29.39 -2.27
CA GLY A 203 -5.26 29.84 -1.18
C GLY A 203 -5.65 28.76 -0.17
N GLU A 204 -5.31 27.49 -0.41
CA GLU A 204 -5.62 26.37 0.49
C GLU A 204 -4.40 25.96 1.34
N LYS A 205 -4.66 25.63 2.60
CA LYS A 205 -3.66 25.16 3.57
C LYS A 205 -3.45 23.65 3.56
N ILE A 206 -4.30 22.90 2.88
CA ILE A 206 -4.31 21.44 2.87
C ILE A 206 -4.16 20.97 1.43
N GLY A 207 -3.02 20.34 1.17
CA GLY A 207 -2.66 19.71 -0.11
C GLY A 207 -1.40 18.87 0.07
N HIS A 208 -1.04 18.09 -0.95
CA HIS A 208 0.05 17.13 -0.87
C HIS A 208 1.42 17.74 -0.54
N GLY A 209 1.71 18.96 -1.02
CA GLY A 209 2.97 19.67 -0.69
C GLY A 209 2.98 20.48 0.63
N THR A 210 1.98 20.30 1.51
CA THR A 210 1.84 21.06 2.77
C THR A 210 1.88 20.24 4.10
N PRO A 211 1.94 18.90 4.14
CA PRO A 211 1.65 18.13 5.35
C PRO A 211 2.63 18.42 6.48
N PHE A 212 3.94 18.42 6.22
CA PHE A 212 4.93 18.55 7.29
C PHE A 212 5.02 19.96 7.85
N ARG A 213 4.64 20.98 7.06
CA ARG A 213 4.42 22.33 7.59
C ARG A 213 3.33 22.33 8.66
N ARG A 214 2.22 21.64 8.40
CA ARG A 214 1.11 21.55 9.35
C ARG A 214 1.48 20.71 10.57
N CYS A 215 2.25 19.64 10.39
CA CYS A 215 2.75 18.87 11.52
C CYS A 215 3.66 19.69 12.46
N VAL A 216 4.47 20.61 11.94
CA VAL A 216 5.24 21.56 12.77
C VAL A 216 4.30 22.53 13.50
N GLU A 217 3.36 23.15 12.78
CA GLU A 217 2.41 24.11 13.37
C GLU A 217 1.52 23.50 14.45
N GLU A 218 1.18 22.21 14.33
CA GLU A 218 0.39 21.45 15.31
C GLU A 218 1.26 20.82 16.42
N GLY A 219 2.59 21.03 16.41
CA GLY A 219 3.50 20.49 17.43
C GLY A 219 3.63 18.96 17.40
N LEU A 220 3.44 18.34 16.24
CA LEU A 220 3.51 16.88 16.05
C LEU A 220 4.93 16.38 15.75
N LEU A 221 5.86 17.28 15.38
CA LEU A 221 7.25 16.95 15.07
C LEU A 221 8.20 17.55 16.09
N ASP A 222 9.15 16.73 16.55
CA ASP A 222 10.36 17.21 17.19
C ASP A 222 11.32 17.69 16.09
N CYS A 223 11.34 19.00 15.83
CA CYS A 223 12.02 19.58 14.68
C CYS A 223 13.54 19.30 14.65
N LYS A 224 14.18 19.00 15.79
CA LYS A 224 15.61 18.61 15.83
C LYS A 224 15.84 17.16 15.39
N ARG A 225 14.79 16.34 15.43
CA ARG A 225 14.77 14.93 15.00
C ARG A 225 14.02 14.76 13.69
N VAL A 226 14.16 15.71 12.77
CA VAL A 226 13.64 15.61 11.39
C VAL A 226 14.79 15.54 10.40
N VAL A 227 14.73 14.61 9.46
CA VAL A 227 15.60 14.54 8.29
C VAL A 227 14.77 14.37 7.01
N GLN A 228 15.11 15.13 5.97
CA GLN A 228 14.56 15.00 4.62
C GLN A 228 15.67 14.53 3.68
N ILE A 229 15.44 13.44 2.93
CA ILE A 229 16.46 12.78 2.11
C ILE A 229 15.96 12.60 0.68
N GLY A 230 16.73 13.10 -0.29
CA GLY A 230 16.41 12.95 -1.73
C GLY A 230 15.88 14.21 -2.40
N LEU A 231 15.86 15.34 -1.67
CA LEU A 231 15.32 16.59 -2.16
C LEU A 231 16.04 17.05 -3.43
N ARG A 232 15.27 17.43 -4.45
CA ARG A 232 15.77 17.88 -5.75
C ARG A 232 14.72 18.66 -6.52
N GLY A 233 15.01 18.92 -7.79
CA GLY A 233 14.11 19.60 -8.72
C GLY A 233 14.32 21.12 -8.76
N THR A 234 13.42 21.80 -9.44
CA THR A 234 13.49 23.27 -9.59
C THR A 234 12.68 23.98 -8.50
N GLY A 235 13.20 25.09 -7.98
CA GLY A 235 12.55 25.90 -6.94
C GLY A 235 12.09 27.27 -7.42
N TYR A 236 11.29 27.95 -6.60
CA TYR A 236 10.86 29.34 -6.82
C TYR A 236 11.78 30.38 -6.17
N SER A 237 12.73 29.93 -5.34
CA SER A 237 13.74 30.75 -4.66
C SER A 237 15.13 30.13 -4.84
N PRO A 238 16.23 30.90 -4.65
CA PRO A 238 17.59 30.36 -4.67
C PRO A 238 17.84 29.29 -3.59
N ASP A 239 17.11 29.35 -2.48
CA ASP A 239 17.10 28.31 -1.46
C ASP A 239 15.66 27.87 -1.17
N ALA A 240 15.21 26.82 -1.86
CA ALA A 240 13.88 26.24 -1.70
C ALA A 240 13.68 25.55 -0.34
N TYR A 241 14.76 25.32 0.42
CA TYR A 241 14.74 24.55 1.67
C TYR A 241 15.09 25.39 2.90
N GLU A 242 15.19 26.72 2.76
CA GLU A 242 15.50 27.67 3.83
C GLU A 242 14.56 27.46 5.03
N TRP A 243 13.26 27.33 4.78
CA TRP A 243 12.28 27.18 5.85
C TRP A 243 12.51 25.89 6.67
N SER A 244 12.73 24.76 6.00
CA SER A 244 13.03 23.48 6.67
C SER A 244 14.26 23.60 7.57
N ARG A 245 15.35 24.21 7.06
CA ARG A 245 16.57 24.43 7.87
C ARG A 245 16.31 25.37 9.04
N ALA A 246 15.50 26.42 8.85
CA ALA A 246 15.13 27.35 9.91
C ALA A 246 14.33 26.70 11.05
N GLN A 247 13.55 25.64 10.77
CA GLN A 247 12.90 24.84 11.82
C GLN A 247 13.89 23.92 12.57
N GLY A 248 15.08 23.69 12.02
CA GLY A 248 16.09 22.77 12.56
C GLY A 248 16.13 21.41 11.87
N PHE A 249 15.45 21.25 10.73
CA PHE A 249 15.49 20.00 9.98
C PHE A 249 16.86 19.78 9.36
N ARG A 250 17.27 18.52 9.28
CA ARG A 250 18.40 18.12 8.44
C ARG A 250 17.90 17.91 7.01
N VAL A 251 18.37 18.72 6.07
CA VAL A 251 18.05 18.58 4.65
C VAL A 251 19.22 17.89 3.95
N VAL A 252 18.96 16.77 3.28
CA VAL A 252 19.93 16.01 2.47
C VAL A 252 19.43 16.01 1.02
N GLN A 253 20.05 16.84 0.20
CA GLN A 253 19.73 16.91 -1.24
C GLN A 253 20.27 15.68 -1.98
N VAL A 254 19.70 15.38 -3.15
CA VAL A 254 20.05 14.16 -3.89
C VAL A 254 21.51 14.15 -4.36
N GLU A 255 22.11 15.31 -4.61
CA GLU A 255 23.52 15.45 -5.00
C GLU A 255 24.46 14.94 -3.90
N GLU A 256 24.05 15.05 -2.63
CA GLU A 256 24.77 14.47 -1.49
C GLU A 256 24.65 12.95 -1.44
N CYS A 257 23.82 12.32 -2.26
CA CYS A 257 23.60 10.88 -2.32
C CYS A 257 24.26 10.22 -3.53
N TRP A 258 24.55 10.97 -4.60
CA TRP A 258 25.07 10.41 -5.84
C TRP A 258 26.41 9.69 -5.67
N PHE A 259 26.57 8.61 -6.45
CA PHE A 259 27.80 7.82 -6.57
C PHE A 259 28.33 7.16 -5.29
N LYS A 260 27.50 7.00 -4.24
CA LYS A 260 27.90 6.34 -2.99
C LYS A 260 26.75 5.63 -2.26
N SER A 261 27.13 4.76 -1.33
CA SER A 261 26.24 4.11 -0.37
C SER A 261 25.73 5.09 0.68
N LEU A 262 24.48 4.92 1.12
CA LEU A 262 23.83 5.71 2.16
C LEU A 262 23.93 5.09 3.56
N VAL A 263 24.62 3.95 3.73
CA VAL A 263 24.83 3.32 5.04
C VAL A 263 25.46 4.29 6.07
N PRO A 264 26.53 5.07 5.74
CA PRO A 264 27.08 6.06 6.67
C PRO A 264 26.12 7.19 7.01
N LEU A 265 25.32 7.64 6.03
CA LEU A 265 24.27 8.64 6.26
C LEU A 265 23.26 8.11 7.28
N MET A 266 22.80 6.87 7.13
CA MET A 266 21.83 6.27 8.04
C MET A 266 22.37 6.04 9.45
N ALA A 267 23.68 5.82 9.63
CA ALA A 267 24.28 5.80 10.97
C ALA A 267 24.17 7.16 11.67
N ALA A 268 24.41 8.25 10.95
CA ALA A 268 24.22 9.60 11.47
C ALA A 268 22.74 9.92 11.72
N VAL A 269 21.83 9.48 10.84
CA VAL A 269 20.37 9.62 11.03
C VAL A 269 19.91 8.90 12.29
N ARG A 270 20.35 7.66 12.53
CA ARG A 270 20.00 6.93 13.77
C ARG A 270 20.48 7.68 15.02
N THR A 271 21.68 8.24 14.99
CA THR A 271 22.22 9.05 16.09
C THR A 271 21.34 10.28 16.33
N GLN A 272 20.90 10.96 15.27
CA GLN A 272 19.99 12.11 15.36
C GLN A 272 18.61 11.72 15.94
N MET A 273 18.06 10.58 15.51
CA MET A 273 16.75 10.10 15.98
C MET A 273 16.75 9.67 17.46
N GLY A 274 17.88 9.14 17.95
CA GLY A 274 18.03 8.67 19.32
C GLY A 274 17.08 7.51 19.65
N THR A 275 16.59 7.47 20.89
CA THR A 275 15.69 6.42 21.40
C THR A 275 14.22 6.82 21.40
N GLY A 276 13.90 8.05 21.00
CA GLY A 276 12.53 8.56 20.96
C GLY A 276 11.70 7.91 19.85
N PRO A 277 10.37 8.12 19.85
CA PRO A 277 9.50 7.63 18.78
C PRO A 277 9.88 8.30 17.44
N VAL A 278 9.89 7.50 16.38
CA VAL A 278 10.24 7.92 15.01
C VAL A 278 9.16 7.45 14.04
N TYR A 279 8.81 8.32 13.10
CA TYR A 279 8.01 7.95 11.94
C TYR A 279 8.86 7.92 10.68
N LEU A 280 8.61 6.94 9.82
CA LEU A 280 9.24 6.82 8.50
C LEU A 280 8.21 7.09 7.42
N SER A 281 8.38 8.19 6.68
CA SER A 281 7.56 8.51 5.52
C SER A 281 8.40 8.37 4.25
N PHE A 282 7.92 7.58 3.29
CA PHE A 282 8.62 7.31 2.04
C PHE A 282 7.72 7.66 0.86
N ASP A 283 8.01 8.78 0.20
CA ASP A 283 7.44 9.08 -1.11
C ASP A 283 8.13 8.23 -2.17
N ILE A 284 7.34 7.57 -3.02
CA ILE A 284 7.88 6.74 -4.09
C ILE A 284 8.62 7.58 -5.15
N ASP A 285 8.30 8.87 -5.27
CA ASP A 285 8.96 9.79 -6.18
C ASP A 285 10.36 10.23 -5.70
N ALA A 286 10.76 9.89 -4.48
CA ALA A 286 12.15 9.97 -4.04
C ALA A 286 13.07 9.13 -4.95
N LEU A 287 12.55 8.03 -5.50
CA LEU A 287 13.24 7.20 -6.46
C LEU A 287 13.25 7.84 -7.84
N ASP A 288 14.30 7.58 -8.61
CA ASP A 288 14.36 8.02 -10.01
C ASP A 288 13.16 7.44 -10.81
N PRO A 289 12.57 8.20 -11.76
CA PRO A 289 11.49 7.73 -12.62
C PRO A 289 11.83 6.46 -13.42
N ALA A 290 13.10 6.12 -13.58
CA ALA A 290 13.52 4.83 -14.13
C ALA A 290 13.09 3.62 -13.27
N PHE A 291 12.89 3.82 -11.96
CA PHE A 291 12.45 2.79 -11.01
C PHE A 291 10.99 2.97 -10.58
N ALA A 292 10.52 4.21 -10.49
CA ALA A 292 9.18 4.56 -10.04
C ALA A 292 8.47 5.53 -11.00
N PRO A 293 8.17 5.12 -12.25
CA PRO A 293 7.50 5.99 -13.22
C PRO A 293 6.06 6.35 -12.81
N GLY A 294 5.41 5.52 -11.99
CA GLY A 294 4.02 5.67 -11.57
C GLY A 294 3.84 6.61 -10.38
N THR A 295 4.08 7.90 -10.56
CA THR A 295 3.89 8.94 -9.52
C THR A 295 3.35 10.25 -10.11
N GLY A 296 2.79 11.11 -9.26
CA GLY A 296 2.18 12.39 -9.64
C GLY A 296 3.18 13.47 -10.08
N THR A 297 4.33 13.55 -9.40
CA THR A 297 5.33 14.63 -9.52
C THR A 297 6.75 14.11 -9.76
N PRO A 298 7.00 13.32 -10.82
CA PRO A 298 8.32 12.71 -11.01
C PRO A 298 9.41 13.76 -11.25
N GLU A 299 10.49 13.68 -10.49
CA GLU A 299 11.72 14.45 -10.66
C GLU A 299 12.87 13.52 -11.10
N ILE A 300 13.59 13.86 -12.16
CA ILE A 300 14.71 13.03 -12.67
C ILE A 300 15.92 13.03 -11.72
N ALA A 301 16.88 12.14 -11.97
CA ALA A 301 18.15 12.01 -11.24
C ALA A 301 17.96 11.71 -9.73
N GLY A 302 16.94 10.89 -9.43
CA GLY A 302 16.54 10.51 -8.09
C GLY A 302 17.41 9.43 -7.46
N LEU A 303 16.94 8.92 -6.32
CA LEU A 303 17.58 7.80 -5.64
C LEU A 303 17.37 6.50 -6.42
N THR A 304 18.34 5.59 -6.31
CA THR A 304 18.14 4.21 -6.80
C THR A 304 17.32 3.38 -5.81
N SER A 305 16.69 2.30 -6.27
CA SER A 305 16.01 1.36 -5.38
C SER A 305 16.95 0.73 -4.33
N ILE A 306 18.24 0.58 -4.66
CA ILE A 306 19.28 0.12 -3.72
C ILE A 306 19.43 1.12 -2.56
N GLN A 307 19.52 2.41 -2.86
CA GLN A 307 19.64 3.47 -1.86
C GLN A 307 18.37 3.57 -1.00
N GLY A 308 17.19 3.41 -1.61
CA GLY A 308 15.93 3.30 -0.86
C GLY A 308 15.95 2.15 0.17
N LEU A 309 16.47 0.97 -0.21
CA LEU A 309 16.65 -0.16 0.71
C LEU A 309 17.68 0.13 1.80
N GLU A 310 18.80 0.79 1.49
CA GLU A 310 19.80 1.20 2.48
C GLU A 310 19.21 2.13 3.53
N ILE A 311 18.33 3.06 3.12
CA ILE A 311 17.62 3.96 4.03
C ILE A 311 16.69 3.16 4.95
N ILE A 312 15.77 2.36 4.39
CA ILE A 312 14.78 1.62 5.20
C ILE A 312 15.48 0.65 6.16
N ARG A 313 16.44 -0.15 5.68
CA ARG A 313 17.21 -1.08 6.53
C ARG A 313 18.04 -0.34 7.57
N GLY A 314 18.50 0.86 7.24
CA GLY A 314 19.19 1.76 8.15
C GLY A 314 18.34 2.22 9.35
N CYS A 315 17.01 2.05 9.32
CA CYS A 315 16.12 2.32 10.44
C CYS A 315 16.08 1.18 11.47
N HIS A 316 16.71 0.03 11.21
CA HIS A 316 16.78 -1.07 12.19
C HIS A 316 17.35 -0.57 13.54
N GLY A 317 16.66 -0.93 14.61
CA GLY A 317 16.99 -0.51 15.99
C GLY A 317 16.34 0.80 16.44
N LEU A 318 15.66 1.54 15.56
CA LEU A 318 14.87 2.70 15.95
C LEU A 318 13.51 2.30 16.53
N ASN A 319 12.95 3.16 17.39
CA ASN A 319 11.59 3.03 17.89
C ASN A 319 10.59 3.56 16.85
N LEU A 320 10.39 2.81 15.77
CA LEU A 320 9.41 3.13 14.73
C LEU A 320 7.99 2.97 15.28
N VAL A 321 7.21 4.06 15.25
CA VAL A 321 5.82 4.10 15.72
C VAL A 321 4.80 4.11 14.58
N GLY A 322 5.27 4.15 13.34
CA GLY A 322 4.47 4.03 12.13
C GLY A 322 5.35 4.24 10.90
N CYS A 323 4.85 3.78 9.75
CA CYS A 323 5.44 4.09 8.46
C CYS A 323 4.36 4.34 7.40
N ASP A 324 4.67 5.14 6.38
CA ASP A 324 3.90 5.20 5.15
C ASP A 324 4.75 5.07 3.89
N LEU A 325 4.11 4.58 2.84
CA LEU A 325 4.60 4.65 1.47
C LEU A 325 3.52 5.27 0.59
N VAL A 326 3.86 6.40 -0.03
CA VAL A 326 2.88 7.31 -0.65
C VAL A 326 3.13 7.53 -2.15
N GLU A 327 2.24 8.29 -2.79
CA GLU A 327 2.28 8.75 -4.19
C GLU A 327 2.39 7.68 -5.31
N VAL A 328 2.13 6.41 -5.01
CA VAL A 328 1.98 5.38 -6.06
C VAL A 328 0.73 5.66 -6.90
N SER A 329 0.93 6.02 -8.17
CA SER A 329 -0.10 6.39 -9.14
C SER A 329 -0.17 5.38 -10.30
N PRO A 330 -1.04 4.35 -10.21
CA PRO A 330 -1.14 3.29 -11.22
C PRO A 330 -1.41 3.76 -12.66
N PRO A 331 -2.17 4.86 -12.94
CA PRO A 331 -2.36 5.33 -14.31
C PRO A 331 -1.07 5.66 -15.08
N TYR A 332 0.04 5.90 -14.36
CA TYR A 332 1.35 6.23 -14.92
C TYR A 332 2.35 5.06 -14.84
N ASP A 333 1.89 3.86 -14.46
CA ASP A 333 2.69 2.64 -14.39
C ASP A 333 1.98 1.50 -15.12
N THR A 334 2.13 1.49 -16.44
CA THR A 334 1.48 0.51 -17.32
C THR A 334 1.91 -0.94 -17.06
N THR A 335 3.03 -1.14 -16.36
CA THR A 335 3.62 -2.46 -16.08
C THR A 335 3.37 -2.97 -14.66
N GLY A 336 2.95 -2.09 -13.73
CA GLY A 336 2.83 -2.42 -12.30
C GLY A 336 4.16 -2.39 -11.53
N ASN A 337 5.27 -1.97 -12.14
CA ASN A 337 6.61 -2.01 -11.54
C ASN A 337 6.77 -1.06 -10.33
N THR A 338 6.10 0.09 -10.34
CA THR A 338 6.10 1.05 -9.22
C THR A 338 5.35 0.45 -8.04
N ALA A 339 4.18 -0.16 -8.27
CA ALA A 339 3.42 -0.83 -7.23
C ALA A 339 4.14 -2.07 -6.67
N LEU A 340 4.84 -2.83 -7.51
CA LEU A 340 5.72 -3.91 -7.08
C LEU A 340 6.86 -3.39 -6.19
N THR A 341 7.51 -2.28 -6.60
CA THR A 341 8.57 -1.64 -5.81
C THR A 341 8.03 -1.21 -4.44
N ALA A 342 6.89 -0.53 -4.43
CA ALA A 342 6.20 -0.11 -3.22
C ALA A 342 5.87 -1.29 -2.28
N ALA A 343 5.32 -2.39 -2.81
CA ALA A 343 5.02 -3.58 -2.00
C ALA A 343 6.28 -4.17 -1.33
N ASN A 344 7.42 -4.18 -2.03
CA ASN A 344 8.69 -4.66 -1.48
C ASN A 344 9.27 -3.70 -0.43
N LEU A 345 9.17 -2.39 -0.64
CA LEU A 345 9.61 -1.38 0.35
C LEU A 345 8.74 -1.45 1.61
N LEU A 346 7.42 -1.61 1.50
CA LEU A 346 6.53 -1.82 2.65
C LEU A 346 6.88 -3.10 3.45
N PHE A 347 7.28 -4.17 2.76
CA PHE A 347 7.79 -5.37 3.42
C PHE A 347 9.10 -5.10 4.18
N GLU A 348 10.01 -4.32 3.62
CA GLU A 348 11.26 -3.92 4.28
C GLU A 348 11.00 -3.00 5.49
N MET A 349 10.03 -2.09 5.40
CA MET A 349 9.57 -1.27 6.54
C MET A 349 9.04 -2.15 7.67
N MET A 350 8.21 -3.14 7.35
CA MET A 350 7.72 -4.11 8.33
C MET A 350 8.88 -4.89 8.98
N CYS A 351 9.91 -5.26 8.20
CA CYS A 351 11.05 -6.00 8.72
C CYS A 351 11.86 -5.21 9.75
N VAL A 352 11.90 -3.88 9.69
CA VAL A 352 12.66 -3.04 10.65
C VAL A 352 11.83 -2.56 11.84
N LEU A 353 10.57 -2.97 11.96
CA LEU A 353 9.75 -2.64 13.11
C LEU A 353 10.31 -3.25 14.42
N PRO A 354 10.03 -2.61 15.58
CA PRO A 354 10.37 -3.18 16.88
C PRO A 354 9.83 -4.60 17.07
N LYS A 355 10.56 -5.44 17.80
CA LYS A 355 10.26 -6.88 18.06
C LYS A 355 10.40 -7.82 16.86
N THR A 356 10.77 -7.35 15.66
CA THR A 356 11.04 -8.27 14.54
C THR A 356 12.15 -9.25 14.89
N LYS A 357 11.91 -10.55 14.68
CA LYS A 357 12.92 -11.60 14.84
C LYS A 357 13.89 -11.57 13.67
N TYR A 358 15.17 -11.76 13.97
CA TYR A 358 16.24 -11.96 13.01
C TYR A 358 16.90 -13.31 13.26
N TYR A 359 17.25 -14.02 12.20
CA TYR A 359 18.09 -15.21 12.29
C TYR A 359 19.57 -14.82 12.14
N ASP A 360 20.44 -15.52 12.88
CA ASP A 360 21.89 -15.39 12.77
C ASP A 360 22.41 -15.80 11.38
#